data_AF-A0A0F8Y1S9-F1
#
_entry.id   AF-A0A0F8Y1S9-F1
#
_cell.length_a   1.000
_cell.length_b   1.000
_cell.length_c   1.000
_cell.angle_alpha   90.00
_cell.angle_beta   90.00
_cell.angle_gamma   90.00
#
_symmetry.space_group_name_H-M   'P 1'
#
loop_
_entity.id
_entity.type
_entity.pdbx_description
1 polymer ?
#
loop_
_entity_poly.entity_id
_entity_poly.type
_entity_poly.pdbx_seq_one_letter_code
_entity_poly.pdbx_strand_id
1 'polypeptide(L)'
;MNQDQLNRYRNNIISYVKCYPVKRNIVNLNTHNSVEHEQIKFRICYELKKQGIHFVTEAKMHDGKKGIADILILDKGEVIEICVSETLDEVKEKVVKYPSMLEIVAVKDWNEYFSGNYKLIREKEM
;
A
#
# COMPACT_ATOMS: atom_id res chain seq x y z
N MET A 1 15.26 -1.07 -14.25
CA MET A 1 16.22 -0.47 -13.30
C MET A 1 17.20 -1.53 -12.87
N ASN A 2 18.48 -1.18 -12.70
CA ASN A 2 19.42 -2.10 -12.05
C ASN A 2 19.12 -2.22 -10.54
N GLN A 3 19.78 -3.17 -9.86
CA GLN A 3 19.49 -3.47 -8.45
C GLN A 3 19.74 -2.26 -7.53
N ASP A 4 20.78 -1.47 -7.80
CA ASP A 4 21.11 -0.29 -7.01
C ASP A 4 20.11 0.83 -7.19
N GLN A 5 19.68 1.09 -8.43
CA GLN A 5 18.61 2.03 -8.74
C GLN A 5 17.32 1.61 -8.06
N LEU A 6 16.98 0.31 -8.05
CA LEU A 6 15.80 -0.22 -7.38
C LEU A 6 15.86 -0.03 -5.87
N ASN A 7 17.01 -0.29 -5.26
CA ASN A 7 17.20 -0.07 -3.82
C ASN A 7 17.09 1.42 -3.47
N ARG A 8 17.68 2.32 -4.28
CA ARG A 8 17.52 3.77 -4.11
C ARG A 8 16.07 4.20 -4.24
N TYR A 9 15.36 3.70 -5.24
CA TYR A 9 13.94 3.98 -5.43
C TYR A 9 13.10 3.53 -4.23
N ARG A 10 13.28 2.29 -3.77
CA ARG A 10 12.62 1.76 -2.56
C ARG A 10 12.90 2.62 -1.32
N ASN A 11 14.13 3.12 -1.18
CA ASN A 11 14.52 4.01 -0.09
C ASN A 11 13.91 5.42 -0.23
N ASN A 12 13.69 5.90 -1.45
CA ASN A 12 12.95 7.14 -1.67
C ASN A 12 11.48 6.95 -1.31
N ILE A 13 10.85 5.85 -1.73
CA ILE A 13 9.44 5.56 -1.39
C ILE A 13 9.26 5.39 0.11
N ILE A 14 10.17 4.70 0.81
CA ILE A 14 10.04 4.51 2.26
C ILE A 14 10.18 5.82 3.05
N SER A 15 10.82 6.85 2.48
CA SER A 15 10.98 8.15 3.13
C SER A 15 9.64 8.86 3.38
N TYR A 16 8.59 8.47 2.65
CA TYR A 16 7.24 8.95 2.86
C TYR A 16 6.55 8.36 4.10
N VAL A 17 7.15 7.34 4.74
CA VAL A 17 6.59 6.66 5.92
C VAL A 17 7.23 7.21 7.20
N LYS A 18 6.39 7.61 8.16
CA LYS A 18 6.77 8.34 9.37
C LYS A 18 7.48 7.52 10.45
N CYS A 19 7.17 6.23 10.59
CA CYS A 19 7.59 5.45 11.76
C CYS A 19 8.78 4.54 11.45
N TYR A 20 9.98 4.92 11.89
CA TYR A 20 11.13 4.04 11.93
C TYR A 20 11.18 3.27 13.27
N PRO A 21 11.48 1.96 13.26
CA PRO A 21 11.85 1.14 12.11
C PRO A 21 10.63 0.60 11.32
N VAL A 22 10.63 0.84 10.01
CA VAL A 22 9.63 0.26 9.08
C VAL A 22 10.04 -1.17 8.74
N LYS A 23 9.17 -2.14 9.06
CA LYS A 23 9.38 -3.56 8.75
C LYS A 23 8.98 -3.87 7.31
N ARG A 24 9.96 -4.09 6.43
CA ARG A 24 9.72 -4.51 5.04
C ARG A 24 9.31 -5.98 4.96
N ASN A 25 8.41 -6.31 4.03
CA ASN A 25 8.02 -7.68 3.68
C ASN A 25 7.47 -8.51 4.85
N ILE A 26 6.88 -7.80 5.82
CA ILE A 26 6.22 -8.34 7.00
C ILE A 26 4.77 -7.88 6.97
N VAL A 27 3.87 -8.83 7.20
CA VAL A 27 2.43 -8.58 7.31
C VAL A 27 2.11 -8.35 8.78
N ASN A 28 1.72 -7.13 9.12
CA ASN A 28 1.22 -6.82 10.47
C ASN A 28 -0.28 -7.06 10.50
N LEU A 29 -0.75 -7.98 11.35
CA LEU A 29 -2.17 -8.20 11.56
C LEU A 29 -2.73 -7.20 12.56
N ASN A 30 -3.86 -6.58 12.23
CA ASN A 30 -4.52 -5.58 13.08
C ASN A 30 -5.91 -6.07 13.50
N THR A 31 -6.13 -6.24 14.80
CA THR A 31 -7.40 -6.74 15.36
C THR A 31 -8.54 -5.73 15.29
N HIS A 32 -8.26 -4.47 14.94
CA HIS A 32 -9.30 -3.48 14.65
C HIS A 32 -9.92 -3.64 13.26
N ASN A 33 -9.23 -4.34 12.35
CA ASN A 33 -9.74 -4.66 11.03
C ASN A 33 -10.60 -5.93 11.07
N SER A 34 -11.48 -6.10 10.09
CA SER A 34 -12.23 -7.34 9.94
C SER A 34 -11.29 -8.50 9.56
N VAL A 35 -11.69 -9.73 9.89
CA VAL A 35 -10.92 -10.92 9.50
C VAL A 35 -10.75 -10.99 7.98
N GLU A 36 -11.77 -10.61 7.22
CA GLU A 36 -11.74 -10.57 5.76
C GLU A 36 -10.70 -9.58 5.22
N HIS A 37 -10.63 -8.37 5.79
CA HIS A 37 -9.61 -7.37 5.45
C HIS A 37 -8.19 -7.90 5.66
N GLU A 38 -7.95 -8.53 6.82
CA GLU A 38 -6.66 -9.11 7.17
C GLU A 38 -6.29 -10.30 6.27
N GLN A 39 -7.27 -11.13 5.86
CA GLN A 39 -7.06 -12.23 4.92
C GLN A 39 -6.67 -11.72 3.52
N ILE A 40 -7.35 -10.69 3.01
CA ILE A 40 -7.02 -10.07 1.72
C ILE A 40 -5.61 -9.49 1.77
N LYS A 41 -5.29 -8.71 2.82
CA LYS A 41 -3.95 -8.12 3.03
C LYS A 41 -2.87 -9.18 3.04
N PHE A 42 -3.08 -10.26 3.79
CA PHE A 42 -2.15 -11.38 3.86
C PHE A 42 -1.91 -12.01 2.47
N ARG A 43 -2.98 -12.31 1.72
CA ARG A 43 -2.88 -12.94 0.39
C ARG A 43 -2.12 -12.07 -0.60
N ILE A 44 -2.43 -10.78 -0.67
CA ILE A 44 -1.72 -9.82 -1.53
C ILE A 44 -0.23 -9.80 -1.17
N CYS A 45 0.09 -9.62 0.12
CA CYS A 45 1.47 -9.57 0.59
C CYS A 45 2.24 -10.88 0.33
N TYR A 46 1.58 -12.03 0.46
CA TYR A 46 2.18 -13.33 0.19
C TYR A 46 2.59 -13.45 -1.29
N GLU A 47 1.68 -13.11 -2.21
CA GLU A 47 1.96 -13.16 -3.65
C GLU A 47 3.00 -12.13 -4.08
N LEU A 48 2.98 -10.91 -3.53
CA LEU A 48 4.04 -9.91 -3.75
C LEU A 48 5.41 -10.44 -3.31
N LYS A 49 5.47 -11.06 -2.12
CA LYS A 49 6.71 -11.63 -1.58
C LYS A 49 7.23 -12.77 -2.45
N LYS A 50 6.34 -13.64 -2.94
CA LYS A 50 6.67 -14.74 -3.87
C LYS A 50 7.27 -14.22 -5.18
N GLN A 51 6.84 -13.04 -5.63
CA GLN A 51 7.36 -12.36 -6.81
C GLN A 51 8.64 -11.52 -6.54
N GLY A 52 9.12 -11.48 -5.28
CA GLY A 52 10.28 -10.68 -4.91
C GLY A 52 10.01 -9.17 -4.84
N ILE A 53 8.75 -8.75 -4.83
CA ILE A 53 8.33 -7.35 -4.74
C ILE A 53 8.36 -6.90 -3.28
N HIS A 54 8.96 -5.74 -3.00
CA HIS A 54 9.06 -5.23 -1.64
C HIS A 54 7.86 -4.38 -1.25
N PHE A 55 7.38 -4.54 -0.02
CA PHE A 55 6.24 -3.80 0.52
C PHE A 55 6.39 -3.48 2.01
N VAL A 56 5.50 -2.61 2.48
CA VAL A 56 5.28 -2.26 3.88
C VAL A 56 3.78 -2.34 4.15
N THR A 57 3.37 -2.92 5.28
CA THR A 57 1.98 -2.92 5.72
C THR A 57 1.74 -1.85 6.80
N GLU A 58 0.53 -1.32 6.88
CA GLU A 58 0.14 -0.29 7.86
C GLU A 58 1.04 0.95 7.78
N ALA A 59 1.33 1.41 6.56
CA ALA A 59 2.28 2.47 6.29
C ALA A 59 1.71 3.83 6.73
N LYS A 60 2.22 4.34 7.85
CA LYS A 60 1.89 5.67 8.40
C LYS A 60 2.57 6.76 7.59
N MET A 61 1.82 7.55 6.83
CA MET A 61 2.40 8.57 5.94
C MET A 61 2.87 9.84 6.69
N HIS A 62 3.94 10.47 6.21
CA HIS A 62 4.60 11.62 6.86
C HIS A 62 3.85 12.97 6.64
N ASP A 63 3.15 13.13 5.51
CA ASP A 63 2.82 14.46 4.98
C ASP A 63 1.38 14.96 5.24
N GLY A 64 0.95 14.96 6.51
CA GLY A 64 0.01 16.00 6.95
C GLY A 64 -1.18 15.60 7.79
N LYS A 65 -1.77 14.40 7.65
CA LYS A 65 -2.88 13.96 8.55
C LYS A 65 -2.97 12.44 8.62
N LYS A 66 -2.53 11.83 9.72
CA LYS A 66 -2.91 10.48 10.27
C LYS A 66 -3.28 9.32 9.29
N GLY A 67 -2.83 9.34 8.04
CA GLY A 67 -3.17 8.34 7.04
C GLY A 67 -2.36 7.08 7.24
N ILE A 68 -3.03 5.93 7.35
CA ILE A 68 -2.42 4.61 7.44
C ILE A 68 -2.87 3.86 6.19
N ALA A 69 -1.92 3.60 5.30
CA ALA A 69 -2.18 2.76 4.13
C ALA A 69 -2.07 1.29 4.49
N ASP A 70 -2.94 0.45 3.94
CA ASP A 70 -2.92 -0.99 4.20
C ASP A 70 -1.62 -1.63 3.69
N ILE A 71 -1.28 -1.37 2.42
CA ILE A 71 -0.07 -1.88 1.77
C ILE A 71 0.57 -0.77 0.91
N LEU A 72 1.85 -0.51 1.12
CA LEU A 72 2.70 0.34 0.27
C LEU A 72 3.73 -0.53 -0.46
N ILE A 73 3.68 -0.56 -1.79
CA ILE A 73 4.63 -1.26 -2.65
C ILE A 73 5.81 -0.34 -2.95
N LEU A 74 6.97 -0.72 -2.46
CA LEU A 74 8.20 0.07 -2.55
C LEU A 74 8.82 0.05 -3.96
N ASP A 75 8.52 -0.98 -4.75
CA ASP A 75 9.07 -1.17 -6.09
C ASP A 75 8.37 -0.32 -7.15
N LYS A 76 7.15 0.13 -6.86
CA LYS A 76 6.27 0.87 -7.79
C LYS A 76 5.87 2.25 -7.30
N GLY A 77 6.01 2.54 -6.01
CA GLY A 77 5.46 3.76 -5.41
C GLY A 77 3.94 3.75 -5.44
N GLU A 78 3.35 2.60 -5.11
CA GLU A 78 1.92 2.33 -5.27
C GLU A 78 1.34 1.88 -3.92
N VAL A 79 0.15 2.37 -3.59
CA VAL A 79 -0.60 2.04 -2.39
C VAL A 79 -1.81 1.19 -2.78
N ILE A 80 -2.02 0.09 -2.07
CA ILE A 80 -3.24 -0.71 -2.15
C ILE A 80 -4.04 -0.47 -0.88
N GLU A 81 -5.25 0.04 -1.03
CA GLU A 81 -6.29 0.15 0.00
C GLU A 81 -7.28 -1.02 -0.15
N ILE A 82 -7.63 -1.66 0.96
CA ILE A 82 -8.55 -2.79 0.99
C ILE A 82 -9.92 -2.29 1.46
N CYS A 83 -10.91 -2.36 0.57
CA CYS A 83 -12.21 -1.74 0.74
C CYS A 83 -13.30 -2.81 0.97
N VAL A 84 -13.19 -3.55 2.07
CA VAL A 84 -14.21 -4.55 2.44
C VAL A 84 -15.45 -3.87 3.00
N SER A 85 -15.29 -3.06 4.04
CA SER A 85 -16.37 -2.33 4.70
C SER A 85 -16.42 -0.85 4.35
N GLU A 86 -15.28 -0.27 3.94
CA GLU A 86 -15.20 1.13 3.53
C GLU A 86 -15.76 1.31 2.10
N THR A 87 -16.53 2.38 1.93
CA THR A 87 -16.97 2.85 0.62
C THR A 87 -15.80 3.48 -0.14
N LEU A 88 -15.91 3.52 -1.48
CA LEU A 88 -14.88 4.16 -2.31
C LEU A 88 -14.71 5.65 -2.00
N ASP A 89 -15.77 6.32 -1.53
CA ASP A 89 -15.69 7.74 -1.20
C ASP A 89 -14.95 7.98 0.13
N GLU A 90 -15.14 7.13 1.13
CA GLU A 90 -14.32 7.14 2.37
C GLU A 90 -12.84 6.93 2.05
N VAL A 91 -12.53 6.02 1.12
CA VAL A 91 -11.16 5.76 0.66
C VAL A 91 -10.60 6.99 -0.05
N LYS A 92 -11.36 7.63 -0.95
CA LYS A 92 -10.94 8.88 -1.59
C LYS A 92 -10.61 9.96 -0.56
N GLU A 93 -11.43 10.14 0.47
CA GLU A 93 -11.19 11.12 1.53
C GLU A 93 -9.94 10.78 2.37
N LYS A 94 -9.71 9.49 2.64
CA LYS A 94 -8.52 8.99 3.34
C LYS A 94 -7.25 9.34 2.58
N VAL A 95 -7.24 9.09 1.27
CA VAL A 95 -6.02 9.11 0.46
C VAL A 95 -5.59 10.52 0.01
N VAL A 96 -6.47 11.53 0.12
CA VAL A 96 -6.09 12.95 -0.06
C VAL A 96 -4.88 13.33 0.82
N LYS A 97 -4.69 12.62 1.94
CA LYS A 97 -3.62 12.87 2.91
C LYS A 97 -2.30 12.16 2.55
N TYR A 98 -2.27 11.40 1.46
CA TYR A 98 -1.10 10.65 1.04
C TYR A 98 -0.28 11.47 0.04
N PRO A 99 1.06 11.35 0.03
CA PRO A 99 1.93 12.05 -0.93
C PRO A 99 1.47 11.85 -2.38
N SER A 100 1.37 12.93 -3.17
CA SER A 100 0.85 12.89 -4.55
C SER A 100 1.69 12.03 -5.51
N MET A 101 2.96 11.82 -5.16
CA MET A 101 3.91 10.96 -5.87
C MET A 101 3.53 9.46 -5.84
N LEU A 102 2.55 9.08 -5.01
CA LEU A 102 2.08 7.70 -4.89
C LEU A 102 0.80 7.48 -5.69
N GLU A 103 0.83 6.42 -6.50
CA GLU A 103 -0.36 5.86 -7.14
C GLU A 103 -1.18 5.12 -6.08
N ILE A 104 -2.50 5.22 -6.15
CA ILE A 104 -3.39 4.58 -5.17
C ILE A 104 -4.46 3.80 -5.90
N VAL A 105 -4.58 2.54 -5.49
CA VAL A 105 -5.59 1.61 -5.96
C VAL A 105 -6.39 1.07 -4.80
N ALA A 106 -7.65 0.74 -5.06
CA ALA A 106 -8.57 0.14 -4.10
C ALA A 106 -9.02 -1.23 -4.60
N VAL A 107 -9.07 -2.21 -3.69
CA VAL A 107 -9.48 -3.59 -3.98
C VAL A 107 -10.52 -4.08 -2.98
N LYS A 108 -11.44 -4.92 -3.43
CA LYS A 108 -12.40 -5.65 -2.57
C LYS A 108 -12.04 -7.12 -2.38
N ASP A 109 -11.25 -7.67 -3.31
CA ASP A 109 -10.70 -9.02 -3.23
C ASP A 109 -9.21 -9.01 -3.60
N TRP A 110 -8.46 -9.94 -3.03
CA TRP A 110 -7.01 -10.02 -3.24
C TRP A 110 -6.63 -10.22 -4.71
N ASN A 111 -7.45 -10.91 -5.50
CA ASN A 111 -7.17 -11.20 -6.90
C ASN A 111 -7.44 -9.99 -7.82
N GLU A 112 -8.21 -8.99 -7.38
CA GLU A 112 -8.46 -7.78 -8.18
C GLU A 112 -7.16 -7.04 -8.48
N TYR A 113 -6.22 -7.01 -7.53
CA TYR A 113 -4.91 -6.40 -7.73
C TYR A 113 -4.14 -7.06 -8.88
N PHE A 114 -4.01 -8.39 -8.83
CA PHE A 114 -3.19 -9.14 -9.78
C PHE A 114 -3.85 -9.34 -11.15
N SER A 115 -5.18 -9.31 -11.20
CA SER A 115 -5.95 -9.37 -12.45
C SER A 115 -6.16 -8.02 -13.11
N GLY A 116 -5.74 -6.92 -12.47
CA GLY A 116 -5.93 -5.55 -12.98
C GLY A 116 -7.36 -5.04 -12.87
N ASN A 117 -8.22 -5.70 -12.09
CA ASN A 117 -9.63 -5.32 -11.88
C ASN A 117 -9.83 -4.35 -10.71
N TYR A 118 -8.76 -3.86 -10.10
CA TYR A 118 -8.79 -2.88 -9.03
C TYR A 118 -9.38 -1.54 -9.49
N LYS A 119 -9.80 -0.71 -8.52
CA LYS A 119 -10.23 0.67 -8.78
C LYS A 119 -9.07 1.63 -8.58
N LEU A 120 -8.69 2.32 -9.65
CA LEU A 120 -7.72 3.41 -9.57
C LEU A 120 -8.37 4.61 -8.86
N ILE A 121 -7.77 5.05 -7.76
CA ILE A 121 -8.25 6.19 -6.97
C ILE A 121 -7.48 7.45 -7.33
N ARG A 122 -6.16 7.34 -7.51
CA ARG A 122 -5.29 8.45 -7.90
C ARG A 122 -4.08 7.94 -8.67
N GLU A 123 -3.80 8.57 -9.81
CA GLU A 123 -2.55 8.38 -10.55
C GLU A 123 -1.41 9.14 -9.85
N LYS A 124 -0.20 8.59 -9.88
CA LYS A 124 0.99 9.31 -9.41
C LYS A 124 1.26 10.54 -10.30
N GLU A 125 1.61 11.67 -9.70
CA GLU A 125 2.11 12.82 -10.43
C GLU A 125 3.49 12.48 -11.05
N MET A 126 3.67 12.80 -12.33
CA MET A 126 4.91 12.58 -13.09
C MET A 126 6.01 13.58 -12.77
#